data_AF-A0A2E0BHJ4-F1
#
_entry.id   AF-A0A2E0BHJ4-F1
#
_cell.length_a   1.000
_cell.length_b   1.000
_cell.length_c   1.000
_cell.angle_alpha   90.00
_cell.angle_beta   90.00
_cell.angle_gamma   90.00
#
_symmetry.space_group_name_H-M   'P 1'
#
loop_
_entity.id
_entity.type
_entity.pdbx_description
1 polymer ?
#
loop_
_entity_poly.entity_id
_entity_poly.type
_entity_poly.pdbx_seq_one_letter_code
_entity_poly.pdbx_strand_id
1 'polypeptide(L)'
;MSFFVVLVILFAAFLHAFWNYLVRGTEDKVLGMAAVVFGHAPLALIGLYWVGLPSISALPYIIASTLLHVGYQSFLMNSYKYGTLTQIYPIARGSAPLIIALITIVLSADILRLPQILGIFIISFGILAHGVLQYRTENFNLKGLVLAMVTGGFIAAYSVVDGAGTRIIQNSVSYYGAL
;
A
#
# COMPACT_ATOMS: atom_id res chain seq x y z
N MET A 1 -8.48 -9.89 18.89
CA MET A 1 -7.41 -8.87 18.71
C MET A 1 -7.27 -8.14 20.03
N SER A 2 -6.05 -7.94 20.55
CA SER A 2 -5.88 -7.22 21.82
C SER A 2 -6.08 -5.72 21.61
N PHE A 3 -6.47 -5.01 22.67
CA PHE A 3 -6.61 -3.55 22.64
C PHE A 3 -5.31 -2.85 22.23
N PHE A 4 -4.17 -3.37 22.68
CA PHE A 4 -2.85 -2.88 22.27
C PHE A 4 -2.64 -2.92 20.75
N VAL A 5 -3.02 -4.03 20.09
CA VAL A 5 -2.92 -4.15 18.62
C VAL A 5 -3.80 -3.11 17.92
N VAL A 6 -4.99 -2.83 18.45
CA VAL A 6 -5.86 -1.77 17.91
C VAL A 6 -5.15 -0.41 17.98
N LEU A 7 -4.55 -0.07 19.12
CA LEU A 7 -3.83 1.20 19.28
C LEU A 7 -2.65 1.33 18.31
N VAL A 8 -1.87 0.26 18.12
CA VAL A 8 -0.75 0.24 17.16
C VAL A 8 -1.25 0.43 15.73
N ILE A 9 -2.35 -0.21 15.34
CA ILE A 9 -2.95 -0.04 14.00
C ILE A 9 -3.44 1.40 13.80
N LEU A 10 -4.12 1.99 14.79
CA LEU A 10 -4.60 3.37 14.70
C LEU A 10 -3.44 4.36 14.65
N PHE A 11 -2.37 4.12 15.41
CA PHE A 11 -1.17 4.94 15.36
C PHE A 11 -0.47 4.83 14.00
N ALA A 12 -0.37 3.62 13.44
CA ALA A 12 0.14 3.43 12.08
C ALA A 12 -0.72 4.16 11.03
N ALA A 13 -2.05 4.11 11.14
CA ALA A 13 -2.96 4.85 10.27
C ALA A 13 -2.78 6.37 10.40
N PHE A 14 -2.59 6.87 11.62
CA PHE A 14 -2.27 8.28 11.87
C PHE A 14 -0.95 8.69 11.23
N LEU A 15 0.14 7.94 11.46
CA LEU A 15 1.44 8.20 10.83
C LEU A 15 1.33 8.19 9.31
N HIS A 16 0.55 7.26 8.76
CA HIS A 16 0.30 7.18 7.32
C HIS A 16 -0.39 8.44 6.79
N ALA A 17 -1.46 8.89 7.45
CA ALA A 17 -2.15 10.12 7.09
C ALA A 17 -1.23 11.35 7.24
N PHE A 18 -0.42 11.37 8.30
CA PHE A 18 0.49 12.47 8.62
C PHE A 18 1.58 12.66 7.55
N TRP A 19 2.28 11.60 7.14
CA TRP A 19 3.30 11.74 6.08
C TRP A 19 2.67 12.11 4.74
N ASN A 20 1.48 11.60 4.42
CA ASN A 20 0.76 11.98 3.19
C ASN A 20 0.40 13.47 3.19
N TYR A 21 0.00 14.00 4.35
CA TYR A 21 -0.24 15.43 4.53
C TYR A 21 1.02 16.26 4.27
N LEU A 22 2.16 15.85 4.83
CA LEU A 22 3.45 16.51 4.61
C LEU A 22 3.86 16.51 3.13
N VAL A 23 3.79 15.35 2.45
CA VAL A 23 4.11 15.23 1.02
C VAL A 23 3.14 16.02 0.14
N ARG A 24 1.86 16.12 0.53
CA ARG A 24 0.90 16.97 -0.17
C ARG A 24 1.33 18.45 -0.15
N GLY A 25 2.01 18.91 0.90
CA GLY A 25 2.50 20.28 1.04
C GLY A 25 3.79 20.61 0.27
N THR A 26 4.52 19.62 -0.25
CA THR A 26 5.79 19.88 -0.97
C THR A 26 5.56 20.37 -2.40
N GLU A 27 6.40 21.29 -2.88
CA GLU A 27 6.36 21.74 -4.29
C GLU A 27 6.82 20.61 -5.22
N ASP A 28 7.96 19.99 -4.91
CA ASP A 28 8.45 18.80 -5.61
C ASP A 28 7.94 17.52 -4.95
N LYS A 29 7.07 16.79 -5.68
CA LYS A 29 6.50 15.51 -5.23
C LYS A 29 7.50 14.37 -5.29
N VAL A 30 8.46 14.42 -6.20
CA VAL A 30 9.51 13.41 -6.31
C VAL A 30 10.45 13.52 -5.13
N LEU A 31 10.88 14.75 -4.80
CA LEU A 31 11.71 14.99 -3.62
C LEU A 31 10.97 14.65 -2.32
N GLY A 32 9.69 15.02 -2.21
CA GLY A 32 8.85 14.66 -1.07
C GLY A 32 8.72 13.16 -0.87
N MET A 33 8.49 12.40 -1.94
CA MET A 33 8.43 10.93 -1.87
C MET A 33 9.80 10.32 -1.57
N ALA A 34 10.88 10.83 -2.16
CA ALA A 34 12.25 10.38 -1.88
C ALA A 34 12.61 10.59 -0.40
N ALA A 35 12.22 11.73 0.20
CA ALA A 35 12.44 12.00 1.61
C ALA A 35 11.73 10.98 2.52
N VAL A 36 10.52 10.55 2.16
CA VAL A 36 9.79 9.50 2.91
C VAL A 36 10.45 8.13 2.75
N VAL A 37 10.94 7.82 1.55
CA VAL A 37 11.64 6.56 1.28
C VAL A 37 12.99 6.51 2.00
N PHE A 38 13.85 7.51 1.84
CA PHE A 38 15.14 7.51 2.53
C PHE A 38 15.04 7.80 4.02
N GLY A 39 14.00 8.53 4.45
CA GLY A 39 13.79 8.89 5.85
C GLY A 39 13.52 7.70 6.77
N HIS A 40 13.00 6.58 6.23
CA HIS A 40 12.82 5.37 7.03
C HIS A 40 14.09 4.51 7.13
N ALA A 41 15.11 4.74 6.29
CA ALA A 41 16.31 3.91 6.27
C ALA A 41 17.07 3.85 7.61
N PRO A 42 17.24 4.95 8.38
CA PRO A 42 17.85 4.88 9.71
C PRO A 42 17.07 3.98 10.68
N LEU A 43 15.73 4.05 10.62
CA LEU A 43 14.87 3.21 11.46
C LEU A 43 14.95 1.74 11.05
N ALA A 44 15.04 1.46 9.74
CA ALA A 44 15.25 0.12 9.20
C ALA A 44 16.59 -0.48 9.67
N LEU A 45 17.68 0.30 9.60
CA LEU A 45 19.00 -0.12 10.07
C LEU A 45 19.03 -0.39 11.58
N ILE A 46 18.40 0.47 12.38
CA ILE A 46 18.24 0.24 13.82
C ILE A 46 17.48 -1.06 14.04
N GLY A 47 16.35 -1.26 13.35
CA GLY A 47 15.59 -2.50 13.41
C GLY A 47 16.46 -3.72 13.12
N LEU A 48 17.13 -3.76 11.98
CA LEU A 48 18.01 -4.85 11.57
C LEU A 48 19.16 -5.10 12.54
N TYR A 49 19.72 -4.07 13.15
CA TYR A 49 20.76 -4.22 14.18
C TYR A 49 20.24 -4.99 15.41
N TRP A 50 19.00 -4.71 15.85
CA TRP A 50 18.42 -5.35 17.03
C TRP A 50 17.87 -6.75 16.78
N VAL A 51 17.24 -6.98 15.62
CA VAL A 51 16.54 -8.26 15.32
C VAL A 51 17.27 -9.17 14.34
N GLY A 52 18.38 -8.70 13.77
CA GLY A 52 19.17 -9.44 12.80
C GLY A 52 18.62 -9.38 11.38
N LEU A 53 19.45 -9.81 10.43
CA LEU A 53 19.08 -9.93 9.03
C LEU A 53 18.07 -11.08 8.82
N PRO A 54 17.17 -10.94 7.84
CA PRO A 54 16.20 -11.99 7.56
C PRO A 54 16.90 -13.24 7.02
N SER A 55 16.29 -14.40 7.21
CA SER A 55 16.80 -15.66 6.68
C SER A 55 16.89 -15.62 5.15
N ILE A 56 17.77 -16.42 4.56
CA ILE A 56 17.92 -16.48 3.09
C ILE A 56 16.62 -16.89 2.37
N SER A 57 15.74 -17.64 3.04
CA SER A 57 14.40 -17.98 2.55
C SER A 57 13.49 -16.78 2.35
N ALA A 58 13.79 -15.63 2.96
CA ALA A 58 13.10 -14.36 2.76
C ALA A 58 13.41 -13.70 1.42
N LEU A 59 14.59 -13.98 0.86
CA LEU A 59 15.16 -13.25 -0.26
C LEU A 59 14.24 -13.21 -1.50
N PRO A 60 13.58 -14.31 -1.91
CA PRO A 60 12.63 -14.26 -3.02
C PRO A 60 11.46 -13.31 -2.76
N TYR A 61 10.96 -13.25 -1.52
CA TYR A 61 9.85 -12.36 -1.14
C TYR A 61 10.28 -10.91 -1.06
N ILE A 62 11.49 -10.63 -0.54
CA ILE A 62 12.06 -9.28 -0.50
C ILE A 62 12.26 -8.77 -1.93
N ILE A 63 12.94 -9.54 -2.79
CA ILE A 63 13.17 -9.14 -4.19
C ILE A 63 11.85 -8.92 -4.93
N ALA A 64 10.91 -9.85 -4.81
CA ALA A 64 9.60 -9.72 -5.45
C ALA A 64 8.85 -8.48 -4.94
N SER A 65 8.85 -8.23 -3.63
CA SER A 65 8.19 -7.06 -3.05
C SER A 65 8.86 -5.75 -3.50
N THR A 66 10.19 -5.66 -3.46
CA THR A 66 10.93 -4.49 -3.94
C THR A 66 10.60 -4.17 -5.41
N LEU A 67 10.56 -5.18 -6.29
CA LEU A 67 10.18 -4.98 -7.69
C LEU A 67 8.72 -4.49 -7.83
N LEU A 68 7.80 -5.04 -7.04
CA LEU A 68 6.40 -4.60 -7.02
C LEU A 68 6.25 -3.17 -6.47
N HIS A 69 7.05 -2.80 -5.47
CA HIS A 69 7.11 -1.43 -4.95
C HIS A 69 7.63 -0.43 -5.99
N VAL A 70 8.69 -0.78 -6.72
CA VAL A 70 9.19 0.05 -7.84
C VAL A 70 8.14 0.21 -8.92
N GLY A 71 7.43 -0.88 -9.27
CA GLY A 71 6.28 -0.84 -10.18
C GLY A 71 5.17 0.09 -9.67
N TYR A 72 4.76 -0.08 -8.42
CA TYR A 72 3.79 0.79 -7.74
C TYR A 72 4.17 2.27 -7.86
N GLN A 73 5.38 2.64 -7.47
CA GLN A 73 5.83 4.04 -7.49
C GLN A 73 5.86 4.60 -8.91
N SER A 74 6.31 3.80 -9.88
CA SER A 74 6.40 4.20 -11.28
C SER A 74 5.02 4.44 -11.89
N PHE A 75 4.06 3.53 -11.70
CA PHE A 75 2.71 3.67 -12.21
C PHE A 75 1.93 4.78 -11.50
N LEU A 76 2.12 4.93 -10.19
CA LEU A 76 1.49 6.01 -9.42
C LEU A 76 1.97 7.37 -9.94
N MET A 77 3.27 7.58 -10.09
CA MET A 77 3.82 8.84 -10.59
C MET A 77 3.35 9.14 -12.02
N ASN A 78 3.25 8.12 -12.88
CA ASN A 78 2.71 8.31 -14.23
C ASN A 78 1.21 8.64 -14.23
N SER A 79 0.44 8.07 -13.30
CA SER A 79 -1.00 8.37 -13.18
C SER A 79 -1.26 9.83 -12.77
N TYR A 80 -0.37 10.45 -11.98
CA TYR A 80 -0.46 11.87 -11.63
C TYR A 80 -0.25 12.83 -12.80
N LYS A 81 0.27 12.36 -13.94
CA LYS A 81 0.32 13.17 -15.18
C LYS A 81 -1.08 13.38 -15.79
N TYR A 82 -2.06 12.58 -15.38
CA TYR A 82 -3.41 12.55 -15.94
C TYR A 82 -4.51 12.86 -14.91
N GLY A 83 -4.15 13.19 -13.67
CA GLY A 83 -5.09 13.43 -12.58
C GLY A 83 -4.38 13.95 -11.34
N THR A 84 -5.12 14.64 -10.48
CA THR A 84 -4.58 15.17 -9.23
C THR A 84 -4.41 14.07 -8.18
N LEU A 85 -3.59 14.34 -7.17
CA LEU A 85 -3.35 13.44 -6.04
C LEU A 85 -4.67 12.99 -5.36
N THR A 86 -5.61 13.92 -5.19
CA THR A 86 -6.89 13.68 -4.52
C THR A 86 -7.85 12.81 -5.32
N GLN A 87 -7.63 12.65 -6.62
CA GLN A 87 -8.42 11.79 -7.50
C GLN A 87 -7.81 10.40 -7.63
N ILE A 88 -6.53 10.37 -8.02
CA ILE A 88 -5.80 9.14 -8.36
C ILE A 88 -5.56 8.28 -7.12
N TYR A 89 -5.18 8.90 -6.00
CA TYR A 89 -4.76 8.15 -4.82
C TYR A 89 -5.91 7.38 -4.17
N PRO A 90 -7.14 7.92 -4.02
CA PRO A 90 -8.29 7.14 -3.60
C PRO A 90 -8.62 6.00 -4.56
N ILE A 91 -8.50 6.18 -5.88
CA ILE A 91 -8.77 5.10 -6.85
C ILE A 91 -7.80 3.93 -6.65
N ALA A 92 -6.50 4.23 -6.55
CA ALA A 92 -5.47 3.20 -6.33
C ALA A 92 -5.64 2.50 -4.96
N ARG A 93 -5.90 3.26 -3.89
CA ARG A 93 -6.04 2.72 -2.53
C ARG A 93 -7.37 2.01 -2.30
N GLY A 94 -8.45 2.44 -2.94
CA GLY A 94 -9.77 1.81 -2.84
C GLY A 94 -9.87 0.52 -3.66
N SER A 95 -9.11 0.39 -4.75
CA SER A 95 -9.10 -0.84 -5.56
C SER A 95 -8.29 -1.96 -4.90
N ALA A 96 -7.20 -1.64 -4.21
CA ALA A 96 -6.30 -2.66 -3.65
C ALA A 96 -6.97 -3.63 -2.66
N PRO A 97 -7.76 -3.20 -1.65
CA PRO A 97 -8.42 -4.12 -0.73
C PRO A 97 -9.42 -5.06 -1.40
N LEU A 98 -10.12 -4.61 -2.46
CA LEU A 98 -10.99 -5.47 -3.25
C LEU A 98 -10.21 -6.55 -3.97
N ILE A 99 -9.06 -6.20 -4.57
CA ILE A 99 -8.18 -7.15 -5.25
C ILE A 99 -7.61 -8.16 -4.24
N ILE A 100 -7.15 -7.70 -3.08
CA ILE A 100 -6.66 -8.59 -2.00
C ILE A 100 -7.77 -9.52 -1.52
N ALA A 101 -8.98 -9.01 -1.30
CA ALA A 101 -10.12 -9.83 -0.88
C ALA A 101 -10.47 -10.88 -1.94
N LEU A 102 -10.49 -10.49 -3.22
CA LEU A 102 -10.72 -11.41 -4.34
C LEU A 102 -9.65 -12.51 -4.39
N ILE A 103 -8.37 -12.15 -4.31
CA ILE A 103 -7.25 -13.12 -4.26
C ILE A 103 -7.43 -14.06 -3.06
N THR A 104 -7.78 -13.52 -1.89
CA THR A 104 -7.99 -14.31 -0.67
C THR A 104 -9.12 -15.31 -0.86
N ILE A 105 -10.27 -14.89 -1.42
CA ILE A 105 -11.41 -15.77 -1.70
C ILE A 105 -11.05 -16.87 -2.70
N VAL A 106 -10.32 -16.52 -3.77
CA VAL A 106 -9.91 -17.47 -4.81
C VAL A 106 -8.91 -18.50 -4.28
N LEU A 107 -7.96 -18.09 -3.44
CA LEU A 107 -6.95 -18.98 -2.88
C LEU A 107 -7.46 -19.79 -1.69
N SER A 108 -8.36 -19.23 -0.88
CA SER A 108 -8.91 -19.85 0.34
C SER A 108 -10.17 -19.12 0.82
N ALA A 109 -11.33 -19.52 0.29
CA ALA A 109 -12.63 -18.90 0.58
C ALA A 109 -13.01 -18.93 2.08
N ASP A 110 -12.53 -19.91 2.85
CA ASP A 110 -12.90 -20.09 4.27
C ASP A 110 -12.29 -19.03 5.21
N ILE A 111 -11.37 -18.20 4.71
CA ILE A 111 -10.69 -17.17 5.52
C ILE A 111 -11.61 -15.98 5.79
N LEU A 112 -12.49 -15.62 4.85
CA LEU A 112 -13.32 -14.41 4.94
C LEU A 112 -14.79 -14.75 5.20
N ARG A 113 -15.31 -14.24 6.32
CA ARG A 113 -16.74 -14.30 6.64
C ARG A 113 -17.51 -13.20 5.94
N LEU A 114 -18.80 -13.42 5.69
CA LEU A 114 -19.68 -12.46 5.02
C LEU A 114 -19.61 -11.02 5.58
N PRO A 115 -19.61 -10.79 6.92
CA PRO A 115 -19.49 -9.43 7.46
C PRO A 115 -18.16 -8.74 7.10
N GLN A 116 -17.06 -9.50 6.98
CA GLN A 116 -15.76 -8.97 6.60
C GLN A 116 -15.75 -8.58 5.12
N ILE A 117 -16.34 -9.41 4.26
CA ILE A 117 -16.50 -9.12 2.82
C ILE A 117 -17.33 -7.84 2.62
N LEU A 118 -18.46 -7.72 3.32
CA LEU A 118 -19.30 -6.53 3.26
C LEU A 118 -18.56 -5.28 3.76
N GLY A 119 -17.81 -5.39 4.87
CA GLY A 119 -16.99 -4.28 5.37
C GLY A 119 -15.94 -3.81 4.38
N ILE A 120 -15.20 -4.76 3.76
CA ILE A 120 -14.23 -4.46 2.71
C ILE A 120 -14.91 -3.78 1.53
N PHE A 121 -16.06 -4.31 1.08
CA PHE A 121 -16.80 -3.76 -0.05
C PHE A 121 -17.27 -2.33 0.23
N ILE A 122 -17.90 -2.07 1.38
CA ILE A 122 -18.42 -0.75 1.76
C ILE A 122 -17.29 0.29 1.81
N ILE A 123 -16.18 -0.03 2.49
CA ILE A 123 -15.05 0.89 2.63
C ILE A 123 -14.41 1.15 1.26
N SER A 124 -14.10 0.10 0.52
CA SER A 124 -13.42 0.20 -0.77
C SER A 124 -14.27 0.92 -1.80
N PHE A 125 -15.56 0.60 -1.87
CA PHE A 125 -16.50 1.25 -2.77
C PHE A 125 -16.65 2.73 -2.41
N GLY A 126 -16.75 3.08 -1.13
CA GLY A 126 -16.82 4.49 -0.70
C GLY A 126 -15.60 5.29 -1.15
N ILE A 127 -14.39 4.74 -0.96
CA ILE A 127 -13.13 5.37 -1.38
C ILE A 127 -13.06 5.50 -2.91
N LEU A 128 -13.41 4.43 -3.64
CA LEU A 128 -13.42 4.41 -5.10
C LEU A 128 -14.43 5.40 -5.68
N ALA A 129 -15.66 5.41 -5.16
CA ALA A 129 -16.72 6.29 -5.61
C ALA A 129 -16.33 7.76 -5.41
N HIS A 130 -15.74 8.09 -4.26
CA HIS A 130 -15.23 9.43 -4.00
C HIS A 130 -14.13 9.83 -5.00
N GLY A 131 -13.14 8.96 -5.23
CA GLY A 131 -12.06 9.22 -6.19
C GLY A 131 -12.56 9.38 -7.63
N VAL A 132 -13.43 8.48 -8.09
CA VAL A 132 -14.01 8.50 -9.45
C VAL A 132 -14.89 9.72 -9.67
N LEU A 133 -15.69 10.11 -8.66
CA LEU A 133 -16.56 11.29 -8.76
C LEU A 133 -15.72 12.56 -8.94
N GLN A 134 -14.69 12.76 -8.11
CA GLN A 134 -13.76 13.88 -8.27
C GLN A 134 -12.99 13.83 -9.59
N TYR A 135 -12.65 12.63 -10.06
CA TYR A 135 -11.91 12.47 -11.32
C TYR A 135 -12.75 12.84 -12.55
N ARG A 136 -14.05 12.55 -12.50
CA ARG A 136 -14.97 12.85 -13.61
C ARG A 136 -15.24 14.35 -13.77
N THR A 137 -15.15 15.14 -12.70
CA THR A 137 -15.51 16.57 -12.73
C THR A 137 -14.43 17.48 -13.33
N GLU A 138 -13.17 17.04 -13.43
CA GLU A 138 -12.03 17.93 -13.78
C GLU A 138 -11.24 17.53 -15.04
N ASN A 139 -11.89 16.83 -16.00
CA ASN A 139 -11.34 16.24 -17.24
C ASN A 139 -10.97 14.76 -17.12
N PHE A 140 -11.98 13.90 -17.30
CA PHE A 140 -11.82 12.46 -17.32
C PHE A 140 -10.81 12.00 -18.39
N ASN A 141 -9.74 11.32 -17.96
CA ASN A 141 -8.81 10.65 -18.85
C ASN A 141 -8.77 9.14 -18.53
N LEU A 142 -9.21 8.31 -19.48
CA LEU A 142 -9.24 6.86 -19.28
C LEU A 142 -7.86 6.28 -18.97
N LYS A 143 -6.77 6.85 -19.54
CA LYS A 143 -5.41 6.40 -19.25
C LYS A 143 -5.04 6.63 -17.79
N GLY A 144 -5.41 7.78 -17.20
CA GLY A 144 -5.16 8.06 -15.79
C GLY A 144 -5.91 7.09 -14.87
N LEU A 145 -7.18 6.81 -15.19
CA LEU A 145 -7.98 5.81 -14.47
C LEU A 145 -7.35 4.41 -14.53
N VAL A 146 -6.95 3.96 -15.72
CA VAL A 146 -6.31 2.64 -15.89
C VAL A 146 -5.00 2.58 -15.11
N LEU A 147 -4.15 3.61 -15.19
CA LEU A 147 -2.90 3.66 -14.43
C LEU A 147 -3.14 3.63 -12.92
N ALA A 148 -4.18 4.31 -12.42
CA ALA A 148 -4.56 4.27 -11.00
C ALA A 148 -5.02 2.87 -10.57
N MET A 149 -5.80 2.18 -11.40
CA MET A 149 -6.23 0.80 -11.13
C MET A 149 -5.05 -0.19 -11.17
N VAL A 150 -4.14 -0.05 -12.15
CA VAL A 150 -2.90 -0.84 -12.21
C VAL A 150 -2.04 -0.60 -10.97
N THR A 151 -1.97 0.65 -10.51
CA THR A 151 -1.31 1.00 -9.25
C THR A 151 -1.94 0.28 -8.06
N GLY A 152 -3.28 0.23 -7.98
CA GLY A 152 -4.00 -0.58 -6.99
C GLY A 152 -3.67 -2.08 -7.07
N GLY A 153 -3.46 -2.61 -8.28
CA GLY A 153 -2.99 -3.97 -8.51
C GLY A 153 -1.59 -4.22 -7.93
N PHE A 154 -0.63 -3.31 -8.16
CA PHE A 154 0.68 -3.39 -7.52
C PHE A 154 0.57 -3.31 -5.99
N ILE A 155 -0.30 -2.44 -5.46
CA ILE A 155 -0.55 -2.34 -4.02
C ILE A 155 -1.04 -3.67 -3.46
N ALA A 156 -2.00 -4.29 -4.13
CA ALA A 156 -2.50 -5.60 -3.73
C ALA A 156 -1.40 -6.67 -3.80
N ALA A 157 -0.63 -6.69 -4.89
CA ALA A 157 0.41 -7.68 -5.11
C ALA A 157 1.53 -7.60 -4.06
N TYR A 158 2.11 -6.41 -3.82
CA TYR A 158 3.15 -6.29 -2.81
C TYR A 158 2.60 -6.61 -1.42
N SER A 159 1.36 -6.19 -1.10
CA SER A 159 0.76 -6.47 0.22
C SER A 159 0.59 -7.98 0.47
N VAL A 160 0.25 -8.75 -0.56
CA VAL A 160 0.13 -10.22 -0.46
C VAL A 160 1.50 -10.86 -0.30
N VAL A 161 2.50 -10.42 -1.08
CA VAL A 161 3.88 -10.91 -0.99
C VAL A 161 4.48 -10.59 0.38
N ASP A 162 4.32 -9.37 0.88
CA ASP A 162 4.77 -8.94 2.20
C ASP A 162 4.10 -9.74 3.31
N GLY A 163 2.79 -9.94 3.20
CA GLY A 163 2.03 -10.78 4.13
C GLY A 163 2.53 -12.22 4.14
N ALA A 164 2.90 -12.78 2.99
CA ALA A 164 3.47 -14.13 2.90
C ALA A 164 4.90 -14.19 3.47
N GLY A 165 5.76 -13.24 3.09
CA GLY A 165 7.16 -13.16 3.54
C GLY A 165 7.26 -13.02 5.06
N THR A 166 6.52 -12.07 5.65
CA THR A 166 6.49 -11.88 7.11
C THR A 166 6.01 -13.11 7.88
N ARG A 167 5.03 -13.85 7.34
CA ARG A 167 4.55 -15.13 7.93
C ARG A 167 5.56 -16.25 7.83
N ILE A 168 6.39 -16.32 6.78
CA ILE A 168 7.42 -17.35 6.66
C ILE A 168 8.58 -17.07 7.62
N ILE A 169 8.97 -15.80 7.73
CA ILE A 169 10.13 -15.37 8.52
C ILE A 169 9.79 -15.25 10.01
N GLN A 170 8.51 -15.10 10.35
CA GLN A 170 8.03 -14.91 11.72
C GLN A 170 8.65 -13.68 12.43
N ASN A 171 9.20 -12.74 11.65
CA ASN A 171 9.78 -11.50 12.14
C ASN A 171 9.54 -10.37 11.14
N SER A 172 8.51 -9.55 11.40
CA SER A 172 8.14 -8.46 10.50
C SER A 172 9.18 -7.34 10.46
N VAL A 173 9.87 -7.06 11.58
CA VAL A 173 10.88 -5.99 11.63
C VAL A 173 12.09 -6.35 10.79
N SER A 174 12.53 -7.61 10.83
CA SER A 174 13.62 -8.09 9.98
C SER A 174 13.24 -8.08 8.49
N TYR A 175 12.00 -8.48 8.15
CA TYR A 175 11.51 -8.45 6.76
C TYR A 175 11.43 -7.02 6.20
N TYR A 176 10.70 -6.13 6.86
CA TYR A 176 10.51 -4.75 6.39
C TYR A 176 11.78 -3.90 6.54
N GLY A 177 12.69 -4.25 7.45
CA GLY A 177 13.97 -3.57 7.56
C GLY A 177 14.90 -3.84 6.37
N ALA A 178 14.71 -4.97 5.68
CA ALA A 178 15.50 -5.37 4.52
C ALA A 178 14.85 -5.02 3.16
N LEU A 179 13.64 -4.48 3.17
CA LEU A 179 12.86 -4.07 1.99
C LEU A 179 13.20 -2.63 1.59
#